data_AF-A0A819H3W2-F1
#
_entry.id   AF-A0A819H3W2-F1
#
_cell.length_a   1.000
_cell.length_b   1.000
_cell.length_c   1.000
_cell.angle_alpha   90.00
_cell.angle_beta   90.00
_cell.angle_gamma   90.00
#
_symmetry.space_group_name_H-M   'P 1'
#
loop_
_entity.id
_entity.type
_entity.pdbx_description
1 polymer ?
#
loop_
_entity_poly.entity_id
_entity_poly.type
_entity_poly.pdbx_seq_one_letter_code
_entity_poly.pdbx_strand_id
1 'polypeptide(L)'
;MLIAHSCYCSICCWERNDDYLDQHTLVNLMKPWIRNSATPLLTAAVRTVFGCEPEQVNALFALTYAQAGGGFMRLSLTDPGCAQEIKIKGGSQQISQLLVERLGKEQVQLETPVQKIVQNDDGLYDFNFV
;
A
#
# COMPACT_ATOMS: atom_id res chain seq x y z
N MET A 1 18.54 13.45 32.52
CA MET A 1 19.15 12.11 32.57
C MET A 1 18.02 11.10 32.67
N LEU A 2 17.58 10.57 31.53
CA LEU A 2 16.60 9.49 31.45
C LEU A 2 17.13 8.49 30.43
N ILE A 3 17.04 7.23 30.82
CA ILE A 3 17.84 6.10 30.38
C ILE A 3 17.41 5.70 28.96
N ALA A 4 18.35 5.82 28.01
CA ALA A 4 18.26 5.15 26.71
C ALA A 4 18.58 3.67 26.92
N HIS A 5 17.56 2.82 27.09
CA HIS A 5 17.74 1.39 26.85
C HIS A 5 17.63 1.14 25.34
N SER A 6 18.68 0.53 24.83
CA SER A 6 18.89 0.10 23.45
C SER A 6 17.76 -0.84 23.00
N CYS A 7 16.76 -0.30 22.27
CA CYS A 7 15.82 -1.11 21.50
C CYS A 7 16.32 -1.16 20.06
N TYR A 8 16.99 -2.26 19.69
CA TYR A 8 17.35 -2.63 18.31
C TYR A 8 16.13 -3.16 17.53
N CYS A 9 14.95 -2.62 17.77
CA CYS A 9 13.75 -2.94 17.00
C CYS A 9 13.30 -1.65 16.33
N SER A 10 13.62 -1.51 15.04
CA SER A 10 13.17 -0.39 14.21
C SER A 10 11.64 -0.27 14.13
N ILE A 11 10.88 -1.24 14.65
CA ILE A 11 9.40 -1.27 14.73
C ILE A 11 8.87 -0.78 16.08
N CYS A 12 9.70 -0.69 17.13
CA CYS A 12 9.21 -0.33 18.49
C CYS A 12 9.30 1.18 18.79
N CYS A 13 9.96 1.97 17.94
CA CYS A 13 10.14 3.42 18.14
C CYS A 13 8.94 4.29 17.69
N TRP A 14 7.85 3.68 17.19
CA TRP A 14 6.69 4.38 16.59
C TRP A 14 5.61 4.75 17.62
N GLU A 15 5.68 4.21 18.83
CA GLU A 15 4.65 4.36 19.88
C GLU A 15 4.38 5.80 20.33
N ARG A 16 5.17 6.79 19.91
CA ARG A 16 5.02 8.16 20.43
C ARG A 16 3.99 9.01 19.67
N ASN A 17 3.46 8.58 18.52
CA ASN A 17 2.47 9.39 17.77
C ASN A 17 1.50 8.63 16.85
N ASP A 18 1.49 7.28 16.85
CA ASP A 18 0.68 6.50 15.91
C ASP A 18 -0.83 6.74 16.11
N ASP A 19 -1.32 6.76 17.35
CA ASP A 19 -2.73 7.04 17.66
C ASP A 19 -3.19 8.41 17.12
N TYR A 20 -2.31 9.42 17.22
CA TYR A 20 -2.61 10.76 16.70
C TYR A 20 -2.69 10.74 15.17
N LEU A 21 -1.76 10.07 14.51
CA LEU A 21 -1.73 9.95 13.04
C LEU A 21 -2.91 9.13 12.52
N ASP A 22 -3.32 8.09 13.24
CA ASP A 22 -4.43 7.21 12.86
C ASP A 22 -5.80 7.89 13.01
N GLN A 23 -5.91 8.86 13.92
CA GLN A 23 -7.13 9.66 14.10
C GLN A 23 -7.29 10.78 13.07
N HIS A 24 -6.27 11.06 12.25
CA HIS A 24 -6.30 12.17 11.29
C HIS A 24 -6.28 11.65 9.85
N THR A 25 -6.94 12.41 8.97
CA THR A 25 -6.75 12.27 7.53
C THR A 25 -5.46 12.96 7.11
N LEU A 26 -4.85 12.52 6.01
CA LEU A 26 -3.61 13.09 5.47
C LEU A 26 -3.75 14.60 5.25
N VAL A 27 -4.87 15.04 4.68
CA VAL A 27 -5.11 16.47 4.44
C VAL A 27 -5.21 17.28 5.73
N ASN A 28 -5.85 16.74 6.78
CA ASN A 28 -5.95 17.41 8.07
C ASN A 28 -4.60 17.50 8.77
N LEU A 29 -3.79 16.44 8.71
CA LEU A 29 -2.43 16.44 9.24
C LEU A 29 -1.57 17.51 8.55
N MET A 30 -1.69 17.64 7.23
CA MET A 30 -0.84 18.53 6.44
C MET A 30 -1.32 19.99 6.44
N LYS A 31 -2.59 20.25 6.80
CA LYS A 31 -3.22 21.57 6.76
C LYS A 31 -2.41 22.71 7.40
N PRO A 32 -1.73 22.52 8.56
CA PRO A 32 -0.90 23.58 9.16
C PRO A 32 0.34 23.95 8.34
N TRP A 33 0.77 23.07 7.43
CA TRP A 33 2.06 23.15 6.73
C TRP A 33 1.92 23.54 5.25
N ILE A 34 0.70 23.43 4.69
CA ILE A 34 0.42 23.67 3.27
C ILE A 34 -0.26 25.02 3.09
N ARG A 35 0.20 25.80 2.10
CA ARG A 35 -0.51 27.00 1.63
C ARG A 35 -1.73 26.61 0.81
N ASN A 36 -2.84 27.35 0.90
CA ASN A 36 -4.06 27.09 0.13
C ASN A 36 -3.84 26.93 -1.38
N SER A 37 -2.83 27.61 -1.95
CA SER A 37 -2.47 27.49 -3.36
C SER A 37 -1.90 26.13 -3.76
N ALA A 38 -1.37 25.36 -2.80
CA ALA A 38 -0.78 24.03 -3.02
C ALA A 38 -1.77 22.88 -2.75
N THR A 39 -2.95 23.15 -2.21
CA THR A 39 -3.99 22.14 -1.98
C THR A 39 -4.38 21.38 -3.24
N PRO A 40 -4.59 22.01 -4.41
CA PRO A 40 -4.94 21.26 -5.63
C PRO A 40 -3.86 20.25 -6.06
N LEU A 41 -2.58 20.60 -5.84
CA LEU A 41 -1.47 19.71 -6.13
C LEU A 41 -1.45 18.50 -5.18
N LEU A 42 -1.67 18.73 -3.88
CA LEU A 42 -1.82 17.64 -2.91
C LEU A 42 -2.98 16.72 -3.32
N THR A 43 -4.14 17.28 -3.65
CA THR A 43 -5.31 16.52 -4.06
C THR A 43 -5.02 15.66 -5.30
N ALA A 44 -4.38 16.22 -6.32
CA ALA A 44 -3.99 15.47 -7.51
C ALA A 44 -3.03 14.32 -7.16
N ALA A 45 -2.00 14.59 -6.37
CA ALA A 45 -1.02 13.58 -5.99
C ALA A 45 -1.66 12.45 -5.18
N VAL A 46 -2.53 12.77 -4.22
CA VAL A 46 -3.26 11.76 -3.43
C VAL A 46 -4.15 10.90 -4.31
N ARG A 47 -4.92 11.51 -5.22
CA ARG A 47 -5.79 10.75 -6.14
C ARG A 47 -4.98 9.84 -7.06
N THR A 48 -3.83 10.29 -7.54
CA THR A 48 -2.96 9.49 -8.41
C THR A 48 -2.31 8.32 -7.67
N VAL A 49 -1.85 8.54 -6.43
CA VAL A 49 -1.15 7.50 -5.65
C VAL A 49 -2.13 6.53 -4.99
N PHE A 50 -3.22 7.02 -4.41
CA PHE A 50 -4.12 6.23 -3.57
C PHE A 50 -5.49 5.94 -4.21
N GLY A 51 -5.83 6.59 -5.32
CA GLY A 51 -7.13 6.37 -5.99
C GLY A 51 -8.35 6.88 -5.21
N CYS A 52 -8.17 7.73 -4.20
CA CYS A 52 -9.22 8.25 -3.32
C CYS A 52 -9.00 9.74 -2.99
N GLU A 53 -10.00 10.35 -2.34
CA GLU A 53 -9.91 11.76 -1.93
C GLU A 53 -9.01 11.94 -0.68
N PRO A 54 -8.31 13.08 -0.53
CA PRO A 54 -7.46 13.35 0.64
C PRO A 54 -8.14 13.24 2.00
N GLU A 55 -9.44 13.51 2.06
CA GLU A 55 -10.28 13.38 3.25
C GLU A 55 -10.59 11.92 3.60
N GLN A 56 -10.34 10.97 2.69
CA GLN A 56 -10.58 9.54 2.88
C GLN A 56 -9.31 8.76 3.22
N VAL A 57 -8.14 9.41 3.14
CA VAL A 57 -6.86 8.76 3.41
C VAL A 57 -6.43 9.02 4.84
N ASN A 58 -6.32 7.97 5.62
CA ASN A 58 -5.73 7.98 6.96
C ASN A 58 -4.25 8.41 6.89
N ALA A 59 -3.82 9.27 7.81
CA ALA A 59 -2.48 9.86 7.76
C ALA A 59 -1.38 8.86 8.13
N LEU A 60 -1.61 8.00 9.12
CA LEU A 60 -0.68 6.92 9.48
C LEU A 60 -0.45 5.98 8.29
N PHE A 61 -1.53 5.56 7.62
CA PHE A 61 -1.46 4.75 6.42
C PHE A 61 -0.68 5.44 5.30
N ALA A 62 -0.98 6.71 5.01
CA ALA A 62 -0.30 7.45 3.94
C ALA A 62 1.21 7.56 4.17
N LEU A 63 1.62 7.84 5.40
CA LEU A 63 3.03 7.93 5.77
C LEU A 63 3.74 6.58 5.72
N THR A 64 3.07 5.53 6.21
CA THR A 64 3.61 4.15 6.17
C THR A 64 3.74 3.66 4.73
N TYR A 65 2.74 3.92 3.89
CA TYR A 65 2.76 3.61 2.46
C TYR A 65 3.88 4.36 1.75
N ALA A 66 4.02 5.67 2.02
CA ALA A 66 5.10 6.46 1.47
C ALA A 66 6.47 5.93 1.90
N GLN A 67 6.65 5.58 3.17
CA GLN A 67 7.91 5.00 3.67
C GLN A 67 8.24 3.68 2.97
N ALA A 68 7.25 2.78 2.82
CA ALA A 68 7.43 1.50 2.12
C ALA A 68 7.76 1.69 0.62
N GLY A 69 7.21 2.72 -0.01
CA GLY A 69 7.49 3.11 -1.39
C GLY A 69 8.77 3.92 -1.60
N GLY A 70 9.58 4.14 -0.56
CA GLY A 70 10.83 4.92 -0.65
C GLY A 70 10.64 6.44 -0.65
N GLY A 71 9.48 6.90 -0.18
CA GLY A 71 9.08 8.30 -0.06
C GLY A 71 8.06 8.74 -1.12
N PHE A 72 7.32 9.79 -0.81
CA PHE A 72 6.23 10.27 -1.66
C PHE A 72 6.69 10.72 -3.05
N MET A 73 7.90 11.28 -3.16
CA MET A 73 8.47 11.66 -4.46
C MET A 73 8.75 10.45 -5.34
N ARG A 74 9.34 9.37 -4.78
CA ARG A 74 9.62 8.15 -5.55
C ARG A 74 8.35 7.46 -6.03
N LEU A 75 7.27 7.56 -5.25
CA LEU A 75 5.95 7.07 -5.65
C LEU A 75 5.28 7.87 -6.77
N SER A 76 5.72 9.12 -7.02
CA SER A 76 5.00 10.06 -7.90
C SER A 76 5.76 10.43 -9.17
N LEU A 77 7.08 10.24 -9.22
CA LEU A 77 7.95 10.75 -10.28
C LEU A 77 8.37 9.67 -11.29
N THR A 78 8.79 10.12 -12.47
CA THR A 78 9.27 9.25 -13.56
C THR A 78 10.80 9.18 -13.65
N ASP A 79 11.53 9.86 -12.76
CA ASP A 79 12.99 9.88 -12.74
C ASP A 79 13.59 8.49 -12.51
N PRO A 80 14.87 8.26 -12.88
CA PRO A 80 15.55 7.00 -12.60
C PRO A 80 15.44 6.58 -11.12
N GLY A 81 15.02 5.35 -10.88
CA GLY A 81 14.76 4.78 -9.56
C GLY A 81 13.39 5.12 -8.96
N CYS A 82 12.50 5.81 -9.68
CA CYS A 82 11.14 6.09 -9.23
C CYS A 82 10.12 5.09 -9.79
N ALA A 83 8.94 5.03 -9.18
CA ALA A 83 7.95 3.98 -9.43
C ALA A 83 7.43 3.97 -10.88
N GLN A 84 7.47 5.11 -11.58
CA GLN A 84 6.97 5.25 -12.94
C GLN A 84 8.08 5.16 -14.01
N GLU A 85 9.32 4.82 -13.65
CA GLU A 85 10.48 4.82 -14.55
C GLU A 85 10.32 3.85 -15.73
N ILE A 86 9.87 2.61 -15.46
CA ILE A 86 9.90 1.53 -16.45
C ILE A 86 8.53 0.92 -16.71
N LYS A 87 8.36 0.43 -17.94
CA LYS A 87 7.19 -0.35 -18.36
C LYS A 87 7.64 -1.68 -18.95
N ILE A 88 6.83 -2.71 -18.76
CA ILE A 88 7.08 -4.02 -19.33
C ILE A 88 6.62 -4.00 -20.80
N LYS A 89 7.55 -4.28 -21.72
CA LYS A 89 7.22 -4.45 -23.15
C LYS A 89 6.24 -5.61 -23.30
N GLY A 90 5.12 -5.38 -23.96
CA GLY A 90 4.05 -6.38 -24.11
C GLY A 90 3.00 -6.39 -22.98
N GLY A 91 3.21 -5.60 -21.90
CA GLY A 91 2.23 -5.42 -20.82
C GLY A 91 2.50 -6.28 -19.59
N SER A 92 2.12 -5.77 -18.41
CA SER A 92 2.36 -6.43 -17.12
C SER A 92 1.57 -7.72 -16.92
N GLN A 93 0.44 -7.90 -17.60
CA GLN A 93 -0.37 -9.12 -17.53
C GLN A 93 0.39 -10.37 -17.99
N GLN A 94 1.43 -10.21 -18.81
CA GLN A 94 2.31 -11.30 -19.22
C GLN A 94 2.98 -12.00 -18.04
N ILE A 95 3.24 -11.29 -16.93
CA ILE A 95 3.79 -11.90 -15.72
C ILE A 95 2.88 -13.03 -15.23
N SER A 96 1.58 -12.74 -15.10
CA SER A 96 0.59 -13.73 -14.66
C SER A 96 0.44 -14.85 -15.69
N GLN A 97 0.38 -14.54 -16.98
CA GLN A 97 0.24 -15.55 -18.04
C GLN A 97 1.42 -16.54 -18.07
N LEU A 98 2.65 -16.03 -18.01
CA LEU A 98 3.87 -16.84 -17.96
C LEU A 98 3.96 -17.67 -16.68
N LEU A 99 3.41 -17.16 -15.56
CA LEU A 99 3.32 -17.92 -14.32
C LEU A 99 2.36 -19.12 -14.48
N VAL A 100 1.20 -18.93 -15.10
CA VAL A 100 0.27 -20.02 -15.41
C VAL A 100 0.90 -21.06 -16.33
N GLU A 101 1.65 -20.64 -17.36
CA GLU A 101 2.35 -21.57 -18.25
C GLU A 101 3.38 -22.45 -17.52
N ARG A 102 4.03 -21.93 -16.48
CA ARG A 102 5.00 -22.67 -15.66
C ARG A 102 4.35 -23.59 -14.63
N LEU A 103 3.23 -23.16 -14.05
CA LEU A 103 2.50 -23.95 -13.05
C LEU A 103 1.70 -25.11 -13.68
N GLY A 104 1.27 -24.93 -14.94
CA GLY A 104 0.29 -25.78 -15.58
C GLY A 104 -1.09 -25.12 -15.55
N LYS A 105 -1.78 -25.08 -16.70
CA LYS A 105 -3.08 -24.40 -16.82
C LYS A 105 -4.15 -25.04 -15.94
N GLU A 106 -4.05 -26.35 -15.75
CA GLU A 106 -4.95 -27.15 -14.91
C GLU A 106 -4.85 -26.82 -13.41
N GLN A 107 -3.76 -26.17 -12.97
CA GLN A 107 -3.60 -25.71 -11.59
C GLN A 107 -4.32 -24.38 -11.31
N VAL A 108 -4.86 -23.73 -12.36
CA VAL A 108 -5.49 -22.41 -12.25
C VAL A 108 -6.94 -22.49 -12.67
N GLN A 109 -7.83 -22.33 -11.69
CA GLN A 109 -9.28 -22.32 -11.93
C GLN A 109 -9.75 -20.88 -12.18
N LEU A 110 -10.21 -20.60 -13.39
CA LEU A 110 -10.81 -19.33 -13.77
C LEU A 110 -12.33 -19.42 -13.66
N GLU A 111 -13.01 -18.27 -13.55
CA GLU A 111 -14.46 -18.19 -13.42
C GLU A 111 -15.01 -18.95 -12.19
N THR A 112 -14.16 -19.19 -11.19
CA THR A 112 -14.48 -19.95 -9.98
C THR A 112 -14.46 -19.04 -8.73
N PRO A 113 -15.47 -18.18 -8.52
CA PRO A 113 -15.50 -17.28 -7.36
C PRO A 113 -15.65 -18.06 -6.05
N VAL A 114 -14.72 -17.88 -5.12
CA VAL A 114 -14.79 -18.46 -3.78
C VAL A 114 -15.92 -17.80 -2.99
N GLN A 115 -16.89 -18.56 -2.51
CA GLN A 115 -18.02 -18.04 -1.71
C GLN A 115 -17.90 -18.35 -0.22
N LYS A 116 -17.22 -19.45 0.12
CA LYS A 116 -17.01 -19.86 1.51
C LYS A 116 -15.65 -20.52 1.64
N ILE A 117 -14.97 -20.16 2.72
CA ILE A 117 -13.74 -20.81 3.18
C ILE A 117 -14.10 -21.47 4.51
N VAL A 118 -13.91 -22.78 4.61
CA VAL A 118 -14.08 -23.54 5.85
C VAL A 118 -12.71 -24.01 6.29
N GLN A 119 -12.29 -23.58 7.48
CA GLN A 119 -11.09 -24.11 8.11
C GLN A 119 -11.49 -25.30 8.98
N ASN A 120 -10.92 -26.46 8.68
CA ASN A 120 -11.17 -27.70 9.39
C ASN A 120 -10.26 -27.84 10.62
N ASP A 121 -10.62 -28.72 11.54
CA ASP A 121 -9.86 -28.97 12.78
C ASP A 121 -8.47 -29.58 12.51
N ASP A 122 -8.25 -30.14 11.32
CA ASP A 122 -6.95 -30.64 10.85
C ASP A 122 -6.03 -29.53 10.29
N GLY A 123 -6.52 -28.29 10.23
CA GLY A 123 -5.81 -27.13 9.71
C GLY A 123 -5.88 -26.96 8.20
N LEU A 124 -6.63 -27.81 7.48
CA LEU A 124 -6.88 -27.65 6.04
C LEU A 124 -8.02 -26.67 5.78
N TYR A 125 -7.99 -26.04 4.60
CA TYR A 125 -9.03 -25.14 4.13
C TYR A 125 -9.81 -25.78 2.98
N ASP A 126 -11.12 -25.92 3.17
CA ASP A 126 -12.04 -26.28 2.10
C ASP A 126 -12.63 -25.00 1.49
N PHE A 127 -12.64 -24.98 0.16
CA PHE A 127 -13.21 -23.88 -0.62
C PHE A 127 -14.48 -24.37 -1.30
N ASN A 128 -15.61 -23.73 -1.01
CA ASN A 128 -16.83 -23.98 -1.77
C ASN A 128 -16.86 -23.09 -3.01
N PHE A 129 -16.94 -23.76 -4.15
CA PHE A 129 -17.08 -23.18 -5.47
C PHE A 129 -18.50 -23.49 -6.00
N VAL A 130 -19.06 -22.61 -6.84
CA VAL A 130 -20.32 -22.86 -7.58
C VAL A 130 -19.99 -23.29 -8.99
#